data_AF-A0A536X8U2-F1
#
_entry.id   AF-A0A536X8U2-F1
#
_cell.length_a   1.000
_cell.length_b   1.000
_cell.length_c   1.000
_cell.angle_alpha   90.00
_cell.angle_beta   90.00
_cell.angle_gamma   90.00
#
_symmetry.space_group_name_H-M   'P 1'
#
loop_
_entity.id
_entity.type
_entity.pdbx_description
1 polymer ?
#
loop_
_entity_poly.entity_id
_entity_poly.type
_entity_poly.pdbx_seq_one_letter_code
_entity_poly.pdbx_strand_id
1 'polypeptide(L)'
;MLCLLGLTFIATASDYACSANPGIVGPCFELGGRLSFWNGAPSARIWRVGTSRMLGIHYDQLPPGLASQMTSFDTEAWGTFGVCPFTRQSPGRMQSVCIESWRDLRFRERKRE
;
A
#
# COMPACT_ATOMS: atom_id res chain seq x y z
N MET A 1 19.79 -22.52 -39.69
CA MET A 1 20.22 -22.40 -38.28
C MET A 1 20.45 -20.93 -38.03
N LEU A 2 19.58 -20.24 -37.26
CA LEU A 2 19.92 -19.18 -36.29
C LEU A 2 18.66 -18.46 -35.75
N CYS A 3 18.74 -18.17 -34.45
CA CYS A 3 17.96 -17.19 -33.65
C CYS A 3 16.46 -17.46 -33.47
N LEU A 4 15.91 -17.44 -32.26
CA LEU A 4 15.94 -16.28 -31.37
C LEU A 4 16.09 -16.67 -29.89
N LEU A 5 17.01 -15.96 -29.22
CA LEU A 5 17.21 -15.96 -27.79
C LEU A 5 15.92 -15.49 -27.09
N GLY A 6 15.36 -16.34 -26.23
CA GLY A 6 14.22 -15.99 -25.39
C GLY A 6 14.61 -14.87 -24.43
N LEU A 7 13.96 -13.72 -24.53
CA LEU A 7 14.08 -12.65 -23.53
C LEU A 7 13.36 -13.12 -22.26
N THR A 8 14.13 -13.48 -21.24
CA THR A 8 13.64 -13.58 -19.87
C THR A 8 13.41 -12.16 -19.34
N PHE A 9 12.13 -11.81 -19.10
CA PHE A 9 11.78 -10.60 -18.37
C PHE A 9 12.23 -10.76 -16.92
N ILE A 10 13.31 -10.08 -16.53
CA ILE A 10 13.65 -9.93 -15.11
C ILE A 10 12.70 -8.85 -14.57
N ALA A 11 11.64 -9.29 -13.87
CA ALA A 11 10.85 -8.40 -13.05
C ALA A 11 11.74 -7.93 -11.90
N THR A 12 12.13 -6.66 -11.91
CA THR A 12 12.74 -6.02 -10.74
C THR A 12 11.65 -5.90 -9.67
N ALA A 13 11.58 -6.89 -8.78
CA ALA A 13 10.86 -6.73 -7.53
C ALA A 13 11.48 -5.51 -6.83
N SER A 14 10.65 -4.55 -6.45
CA SER A 14 11.09 -3.45 -5.60
C SER A 14 11.73 -4.06 -4.35
N ASP A 15 12.94 -3.63 -3.97
CA ASP A 15 13.60 -4.03 -2.70
C ASP A 15 12.75 -3.71 -1.45
N TYR A 16 11.60 -3.06 -1.64
CA TYR A 16 10.57 -2.85 -0.63
C TYR A 16 9.62 -4.06 -0.54
N ALA A 17 10.15 -5.24 -0.23
CA ALA A 17 9.34 -6.42 0.08
C ALA A 17 9.16 -6.53 1.60
N CYS A 18 7.98 -6.20 2.11
CA CYS A 18 7.70 -6.29 3.53
C CYS A 18 7.17 -7.67 3.94
N SER A 19 6.70 -8.49 3.00
CA SER A 19 6.21 -9.86 3.21
C SER A 19 7.21 -10.80 3.92
N ALA A 20 8.51 -10.54 3.79
CA ALA A 20 9.57 -11.30 4.48
C ALA A 20 9.82 -10.85 5.93
N ASN A 21 9.13 -9.80 6.40
CA ASN A 21 9.35 -9.25 7.73
C ASN A 21 8.79 -10.20 8.82
N PRO A 22 9.59 -10.61 9.81
CA PRO A 22 9.15 -11.53 10.87
C PRO A 22 8.06 -10.93 11.79
N GLY A 23 7.84 -9.62 11.75
CA GLY A 23 6.79 -8.92 12.50
C GLY A 23 5.38 -9.05 11.92
N ILE A 24 5.22 -9.72 10.77
CA ILE A 24 3.91 -9.97 10.18
C ILE A 24 3.14 -11.02 11.01
N VAL A 25 1.85 -10.75 11.27
CA VAL A 25 1.00 -11.57 12.15
C VAL A 25 -0.09 -12.35 11.41
N GLY A 26 -0.01 -12.43 10.08
CA GLY A 26 -0.96 -13.16 9.22
C GLY A 26 -0.61 -13.06 7.74
N PRO A 27 -1.32 -13.79 6.87
CA PRO A 27 -1.07 -13.73 5.43
C PRO A 27 -1.31 -12.33 4.87
N CYS A 28 -0.52 -11.94 3.88
CA CYS A 28 -0.79 -10.75 3.09
C CYS A 28 -2.11 -10.93 2.30
N PHE A 29 -2.82 -9.84 2.06
CA PHE A 29 -4.11 -9.85 1.36
C PHE A 29 -4.28 -8.60 0.50
N GLU A 30 -5.18 -8.70 -0.48
CA GLU A 30 -5.49 -7.58 -1.36
C GLU A 30 -6.76 -6.84 -0.93
N LEU A 31 -6.79 -5.54 -1.19
CA LEU A 31 -7.98 -4.72 -0.98
C LEU A 31 -8.04 -3.57 -1.98
N GLY A 32 -9.25 -3.27 -2.45
CA GLY A 32 -9.57 -1.99 -3.08
C GLY A 32 -9.65 -0.91 -2.02
N GLY A 33 -8.93 0.19 -2.23
CA GLY A 33 -8.78 1.21 -1.21
C GLY A 33 -8.43 2.60 -1.74
N ARG A 34 -8.43 3.53 -0.79
CA ARG A 34 -7.92 4.89 -0.95
C ARG A 34 -6.80 5.13 0.04
N LEU A 35 -5.58 5.28 -0.44
CA LEU A 35 -4.45 5.77 0.33
C LEU A 35 -4.50 7.31 0.39
N SER A 36 -4.35 7.86 1.58
CA SER A 36 -4.34 9.31 1.83
C SER A 36 -3.57 9.62 3.12
N PHE A 37 -3.06 10.84 3.26
CA PHE A 37 -2.47 11.30 4.52
C PHE A 37 -3.47 11.99 5.43
N TRP A 38 -3.34 11.76 6.73
CA TRP A 38 -4.15 12.33 7.79
C TRP A 38 -3.28 12.69 8.99
N ASN A 39 -3.73 13.64 9.81
CA ASN A 39 -3.05 13.96 11.06
C ASN A 39 -3.12 12.80 12.06
N GLY A 40 -2.03 12.60 12.81
CA GLY A 40 -1.87 11.54 13.82
C GLY A 40 -1.10 10.33 13.31
N ALA A 41 -0.60 9.49 14.21
CA ALA A 41 0.22 8.33 13.87
C ALA A 41 -0.61 7.03 13.78
N PRO A 42 -0.55 6.27 12.67
CA PRO A 42 0.18 6.56 11.43
C PRO A 42 -0.53 7.60 10.55
N SER A 43 0.28 8.39 9.84
CA SER A 43 -0.17 9.47 8.96
C SER A 43 -0.71 8.92 7.65
N ALA A 44 -0.03 7.93 7.07
CA ALA A 44 -0.46 7.26 5.85
C ALA A 44 -1.51 6.21 6.18
N ARG A 45 -2.68 6.30 5.52
CA ARG A 45 -3.81 5.42 5.80
C ARG A 45 -4.52 4.96 4.53
N ILE A 46 -4.88 3.67 4.49
CA ILE A 46 -5.75 3.12 3.46
C ILE A 46 -7.15 2.95 4.03
N TRP A 47 -8.11 3.66 3.45
CA TRP A 47 -9.53 3.35 3.65
C TRP A 47 -9.90 2.18 2.75
N ARG A 48 -10.50 1.11 3.30
CA ARG A 48 -11.00 -0.01 2.51
C ARG A 48 -12.40 0.31 1.98
N VAL A 49 -12.51 0.35 0.66
CA VAL A 49 -13.75 0.72 -0.05
C VAL A 49 -14.92 -0.16 0.41
N GLY A 50 -16.07 0.46 0.64
CA GLY A 50 -17.29 -0.22 1.06
C GLY A 50 -17.34 -0.58 2.55
N THR A 51 -16.38 -0.12 3.35
CA THR A 51 -16.34 -0.40 4.81
C THR A 51 -16.02 0.86 5.59
N SER A 52 -16.14 0.84 6.91
CA SER A 52 -15.61 1.90 7.79
C SER A 52 -14.17 1.61 8.25
N ARG A 53 -13.49 0.62 7.65
CA ARG A 53 -12.18 0.15 8.12
C ARG A 53 -11.07 1.02 7.54
N MET A 54 -10.27 1.60 8.44
CA MET A 54 -8.99 2.24 8.12
C MET A 54 -7.84 1.31 8.48
N LEU A 55 -6.87 1.21 7.58
CA LEU A 55 -5.57 0.58 7.81
C LEU A 55 -4.51 1.68 7.87
N GLY A 56 -3.62 1.58 8.84
CA GLY A 56 -2.50 2.49 9.00
C GLY A 56 -1.23 1.88 8.42
N ILE A 57 -0.42 2.67 7.72
CA ILE A 57 0.85 2.17 7.19
C ILE A 57 1.89 2.13 8.31
N HIS A 58 2.52 0.97 8.46
CA HIS A 58 3.51 0.71 9.49
C HIS A 58 4.71 1.64 9.35
N TYR A 59 5.10 2.28 10.45
CA TYR A 59 6.18 3.27 10.54
C TYR A 59 6.09 4.44 9.54
N ASP A 60 4.91 4.72 8.97
CA ASP A 60 4.74 5.72 7.91
C ASP A 60 5.71 5.52 6.71
N GLN A 61 6.20 4.29 6.51
CA GLN A 61 7.08 3.96 5.40
C GLN A 61 6.24 3.52 4.19
N LEU A 62 5.99 4.47 3.30
CA LEU A 62 5.45 4.15 1.98
C LEU A 62 6.55 3.58 1.08
N PRO A 63 6.24 2.61 0.21
CA PRO A 63 7.16 2.17 -0.83
C PRO A 63 7.63 3.37 -1.67
N PRO A 64 8.93 3.51 -2.00
CA PRO A 64 9.46 4.71 -2.67
C PRO A 64 8.73 5.09 -3.98
N GLY A 65 8.35 4.08 -4.77
CA GLY A 65 7.59 4.28 -6.01
C GLY A 65 6.21 4.90 -5.78
N LEU A 66 5.57 4.58 -4.66
CA LEU A 66 4.29 5.16 -4.25
C LEU A 66 4.47 6.51 -3.54
N ALA A 67 5.50 6.62 -2.68
CA ALA A 67 5.81 7.83 -1.94
C ALA A 67 6.09 9.03 -2.85
N SER A 68 6.80 8.83 -3.97
CA SER A 68 7.10 9.90 -4.94
C SER A 68 5.87 10.54 -5.59
N GLN A 69 4.73 9.83 -5.59
CA GLN A 69 3.46 10.31 -6.15
C GLN A 69 2.53 10.89 -5.07
N MET A 70 2.79 10.62 -3.79
CA MET A 70 2.03 11.11 -2.66
C MET A 70 2.63 12.44 -2.18
N THR A 71 2.43 13.51 -2.94
CA THR A 71 3.16 14.78 -2.77
C THR A 71 2.54 15.73 -1.74
N SER A 72 1.30 15.52 -1.32
CA SER A 72 0.62 16.38 -0.36
C SER A 72 -0.40 15.63 0.51
N PHE A 73 -0.89 16.29 1.56
CA PHE A 73 -2.00 15.78 2.37
C PHE A 73 -3.33 15.69 1.62
N ASP A 74 -3.44 16.35 0.46
CA ASP A 74 -4.62 16.34 -0.39
C ASP A 74 -4.50 15.34 -1.54
N THR A 75 -3.33 14.75 -1.77
CA THR A 75 -3.17 13.72 -2.77
C THR A 75 -3.71 12.38 -2.28
N GLU A 76 -4.64 11.81 -3.03
CA GLU A 76 -5.24 10.51 -2.79
C GLU A 76 -4.83 9.53 -3.89
N ALA A 77 -4.37 8.33 -3.51
CA ALA A 77 -4.16 7.23 -4.45
C ALA A 77 -5.28 6.20 -4.30
N TRP A 78 -6.06 6.02 -5.37
CA TRP A 78 -7.14 5.05 -5.46
C TRP A 78 -6.71 3.84 -6.28
N GLY A 79 -6.94 2.63 -5.78
CA GLY A 79 -6.64 1.42 -6.54
C GLY A 79 -6.67 0.16 -5.68
N THR A 80 -5.96 -0.87 -6.13
CA THR A 80 -5.81 -2.13 -5.38
C THR A 80 -4.45 -2.18 -4.71
N PHE A 81 -4.44 -2.50 -3.43
CA PHE A 81 -3.24 -2.62 -2.59
C PHE A 81 -3.11 -4.05 -2.08
N GLY A 82 -1.94 -4.66 -2.27
CA GLY A 82 -1.52 -5.84 -1.53
C GLY A 82 -0.85 -5.39 -0.22
N VAL A 83 -1.36 -5.85 0.91
CA VAL A 83 -0.88 -5.43 2.23
C VAL A 83 -0.58 -6.61 3.14
N CYS A 84 0.45 -6.49 3.97
CA CYS A 84 0.79 -7.49 4.98
C CYS A 84 0.55 -6.94 6.40
N PRO A 85 -0.15 -7.68 7.27
CA PRO A 85 -0.57 -7.18 8.58
C PRO A 85 0.53 -7.29 9.65
N PHE A 86 0.84 -6.19 10.33
CA PHE A 86 1.69 -6.17 11.54
C PHE A 86 0.89 -6.29 12.84
N THR A 87 -0.42 -6.10 12.76
CA THR A 87 -1.34 -6.26 13.89
C THR A 87 -2.55 -7.07 13.46
N ARG A 88 -3.13 -7.81 14.41
CA ARG A 88 -4.39 -8.51 14.19
C ARG A 88 -5.51 -7.49 14.04
N GLN A 89 -6.48 -7.80 13.19
CA GLN A 89 -7.68 -6.99 13.08
C GLN A 89 -8.45 -7.01 14.41
N SER A 90 -8.90 -5.84 14.86
CA SER A 90 -9.72 -5.69 16.06
C SER A 90 -10.67 -4.49 15.92
N PRO A 91 -11.93 -4.61 16.37
CA PRO A 91 -12.88 -3.50 16.39
C PRO A 91 -12.31 -2.29 17.16
N GLY A 92 -12.60 -1.08 16.69
CA GLY A 92 -12.14 0.17 17.32
C GLY A 92 -10.64 0.47 17.22
N ARG A 93 -9.81 -0.48 16.77
CA ARG A 93 -8.35 -0.31 16.61
C ARG A 93 -7.94 -0.28 15.16
N MET A 94 -7.21 0.77 14.76
CA MET A 94 -6.60 0.83 13.43
C MET A 94 -5.59 -0.32 13.28
N GLN A 95 -5.67 -1.06 12.19
CA GLN A 95 -4.71 -2.12 11.90
C GLN A 95 -3.48 -1.52 11.24
N SER A 96 -2.31 -1.80 11.80
CA SER A 96 -1.02 -1.52 11.17
C SER A 96 -0.72 -2.56 10.09
N VAL A 97 -0.40 -2.10 8.88
CA VAL A 97 -0.04 -2.92 7.72
C VAL A 97 1.13 -2.28 6.97
N CYS A 98 1.88 -3.03 6.18
CA CYS A 98 2.73 -2.46 5.12
C CYS A 98 2.10 -2.69 3.75
N ILE A 99 2.51 -1.89 2.76
CA ILE A 99 2.14 -2.09 1.37
C ILE A 99 3.23 -2.94 0.71
N GLU A 100 2.83 -4.12 0.24
CA GLU A 100 3.68 -5.05 -0.51
C GLU A 100 3.62 -4.78 -2.01
N SER A 101 2.43 -4.44 -2.52
CA SER A 101 2.20 -4.21 -3.95
C SER A 101 1.02 -3.28 -4.19
N TRP A 102 0.95 -2.73 -5.40
CA TRP A 102 -0.17 -1.90 -5.83
C TRP A 102 -0.39 -2.02 -7.33
N ARG A 103 -1.65 -1.88 -7.77
CA ARG A 103 -2.04 -1.82 -9.19
C ARG A 103 -3.26 -0.94 -9.40
N ASP A 104 -3.46 -0.58 -10.66
CA ASP A 104 -4.60 0.21 -11.13
C ASP A 104 -4.74 1.56 -10.41
N LEU A 105 -3.60 2.15 -10.02
CA LEU A 105 -3.60 3.41 -9.29
C LEU A 105 -4.14 4.57 -10.13
N ARG A 106 -4.94 5.41 -9.48
CA ARG A 106 -5.42 6.70 -9.96
C ARG A 106 -5.18 7.73 -8.87
N PHE A 107 -4.35 8.71 -9.16
CA PHE A 107 -4.08 9.82 -8.26
C PHE A 107 -5.11 10.93 -8.47
N ARG A 108 -5.57 11.52 -7.37
CA ARG A 108 -6.56 12.61 -7.36
C ARG A 108 -6.22 13.58 -6.25
N GLU A 109 -6.53 14.86 -6.48
CA GLU A 109 -6.53 15.85 -5.41
C GLU A 109 -7.88 15.85 -4.69
N ARG A 110 -7.85 15.78 -3.36
CA ARG A 110 -9.02 15.87 -2.49
C ARG A 110 -9.50 17.31 -2.49
N LYS A 111 -10.76 17.53 -2.88
CA LYS A 111 -11.40 18.82 -2.69
C LYS A 111 -11.57 19.06 -1.18
N ARG A 112 -11.01 20.15 -0.68
CA ARG A 112 -11.33 20.64 0.68
C ARG A 112 -12.67 21.35 0.58
N GLU A 113 -13.64 20.87 1.35
CA GLU A 113 -14.97 21.49 1.52
C GLU A 113 -14.91 22.63 2.54
#